data_AF-A0A7S0C7Q2-F1
#
_entry.id   AF-A0A7S0C7Q2-F1
#
_cell.length_a   1.000
_cell.length_b   1.000
_cell.length_c   1.000
_cell.angle_alpha   90.00
_cell.angle_beta   90.00
_cell.angle_gamma   90.00
#
_symmetry.space_group_name_H-M   'P 1'
#
loop_
_entity.id
_entity.type
_entity.pdbx_description
1 polymer ?
#
loop_
_entity_poly.entity_id
_entity_poly.type
_entity_poly.pdbx_seq_one_letter_code
_entity_poly.pdbx_strand_id
1 'polypeptide(L)'
;FMLTATQDPEDTVALEACEFWLAFSALDEEQCSHEMAECLRVLLPRLVPVLLEGMVYGSEKVLELLEENQLDESDANDRAQDVAPIFHKRARDRHTDDYADQQPRSSTPDDEDLDDSDDDSDDEEELNEWNRRKCSAASLDCLAALYGPAEVLPTLLPHLQAGLIHDDLWIREASILALGAIADGCRTDISSHMRQLHPFLLTQLSAELPQLRSIACWTLSRYAPWVAEQTRGDPGNAAVLSRTVTEGFL
;
A
#
# COMPACT_ATOMS: atom_id res chain seq x y z
N PHE A 1 22.60 16.44 0.70
CA PHE A 1 21.64 17.16 1.55
C PHE A 1 20.37 16.35 1.70
N MET A 2 19.54 16.21 0.64
CA MET A 2 18.25 15.49 0.73
C MET A 2 18.36 14.11 1.40
N LEU A 3 19.36 13.30 1.02
CA LEU A 3 19.53 11.96 1.61
C LEU A 3 19.73 11.99 3.14
N THR A 4 20.44 13.01 3.63
CA THR A 4 20.66 13.20 5.07
C THR A 4 19.43 13.77 5.74
N ALA A 5 18.73 14.70 5.08
CA ALA A 5 17.50 15.31 5.59
C ALA A 5 16.35 14.30 5.70
N THR A 6 16.28 13.27 4.84
CA THR A 6 15.31 12.17 4.97
C THR A 6 15.49 11.34 6.25
N GLN A 7 16.61 11.51 6.95
CA GLN A 7 16.90 10.89 8.26
C GLN A 7 16.93 11.92 9.39
N ASP A 8 16.39 13.13 9.17
CA ASP A 8 16.34 14.15 10.20
C ASP A 8 15.48 13.66 11.39
N PRO A 9 15.87 13.96 12.65
CA PRO A 9 15.05 13.62 13.81
C PRO A 9 13.71 14.36 13.85
N GLU A 10 13.61 15.50 13.18
CA GLU A 10 12.36 16.22 13.03
C GLU A 10 11.54 15.62 11.88
N ASP A 11 10.40 15.00 12.21
CA ASP A 11 9.63 14.20 11.26
C ASP A 11 9.07 15.05 10.10
N THR A 12 8.76 16.32 10.35
CA THR A 12 8.36 17.27 9.29
C THR A 12 9.49 17.50 8.27
N VAL A 13 10.73 17.67 8.74
CA VAL A 13 11.91 17.82 7.86
C VAL A 13 12.19 16.53 7.10
N ALA A 14 12.09 15.39 7.77
CA ALA A 14 12.29 14.09 7.15
C ALA A 14 11.24 13.77 6.08
N LEU A 15 9.97 14.13 6.33
CA LEU A 15 8.87 13.99 5.38
C LEU A 15 9.10 14.86 4.13
N GLU A 16 9.33 16.16 4.29
CA GLU A 16 9.58 17.09 3.17
C GLU A 16 10.80 16.64 2.32
N ALA A 17 11.85 16.16 2.98
CA ALA A 17 13.01 15.61 2.30
C ALA A 17 12.71 14.26 1.62
N CYS A 18 11.78 13.47 2.15
CA CYS A 18 11.33 12.23 1.52
C CYS A 18 10.48 12.52 0.28
N GLU A 19 9.61 13.53 0.34
CA GLU A 19 8.76 13.96 -0.77
C GLU A 19 9.56 14.42 -1.98
N PHE A 20 10.78 14.93 -1.77
CA PHE A 20 11.70 15.19 -2.87
C PHE A 20 11.93 13.93 -3.73
N TRP A 21 12.09 12.75 -3.14
CA TRP A 21 12.32 11.51 -3.91
C TRP A 21 11.08 11.08 -4.68
N LEU A 22 9.92 11.19 -4.04
CA LEU A 22 8.62 10.92 -4.68
C LEU A 22 8.40 11.86 -5.86
N ALA A 23 8.54 13.17 -5.64
CA ALA A 23 8.41 14.19 -6.68
C ALA A 23 9.42 13.99 -7.81
N PHE A 24 10.67 13.67 -7.49
CA PHE A 24 11.69 13.38 -8.50
C PHE A 24 11.31 12.18 -9.38
N SER A 25 10.81 11.11 -8.77
CA SER A 25 10.41 9.90 -9.50
C SER A 25 9.19 10.09 -10.41
N ALA A 26 8.43 11.17 -10.21
CA ALA A 26 7.28 11.55 -11.01
C ALA A 26 7.60 12.56 -12.13
N LEU A 27 8.86 13.02 -12.24
CA LEU A 27 9.28 13.91 -13.33
C LEU A 27 9.18 13.18 -14.68
N ASP A 28 8.66 13.89 -15.68
CA ASP A 28 8.62 13.39 -17.06
C ASP A 28 9.99 13.50 -17.76
N GLU A 29 10.09 12.94 -18.97
CA GLU A 29 11.32 12.97 -19.77
C GLU A 29 11.77 14.38 -20.18
N GLU A 30 10.86 15.37 -20.19
CA GLU A 30 11.21 16.76 -20.50
C GLU A 30 11.85 17.47 -19.30
N GLN A 31 11.45 17.09 -18.09
CA GLN A 31 11.93 17.67 -16.82
C GLN A 31 13.13 16.93 -16.24
N CYS A 32 13.23 15.62 -16.47
CA CYS A 32 14.29 14.77 -15.93
C CYS A 32 15.40 14.54 -16.96
N SER A 33 16.49 15.32 -16.85
CA SER A 33 17.68 15.08 -17.67
C SER A 33 18.33 13.73 -17.37
N HIS A 34 19.00 13.15 -18.36
CA HIS A 34 19.74 11.89 -18.20
C HIS A 34 20.78 11.97 -17.08
N GLU A 35 21.48 13.11 -16.93
CA GLU A 35 22.44 13.33 -15.86
C GLU A 35 21.79 13.29 -14.48
N MET A 36 20.59 13.84 -14.33
CA MET A 36 19.83 13.79 -13.07
C MET A 36 19.43 12.36 -12.72
N ALA A 37 18.89 11.61 -13.70
CA ALA A 37 18.50 10.22 -13.52
C ALA A 37 19.71 9.36 -13.12
N GLU A 38 20.87 9.56 -13.74
CA GLU A 38 22.12 8.87 -13.39
C GLU A 38 22.65 9.26 -12.00
N CYS A 39 22.54 10.53 -11.61
CA CYS A 39 22.91 10.98 -10.27
C CYS A 39 22.10 10.24 -9.20
N LEU A 40 20.79 10.11 -9.38
CA LEU A 40 19.94 9.39 -8.44
C LEU A 40 20.19 7.87 -8.48
N ARG A 41 20.44 7.29 -9.67
CA ARG A 41 20.80 5.88 -9.82
C ARG A 41 22.01 5.50 -8.95
N VAL A 42 23.05 6.34 -8.94
CA VAL A 42 24.25 6.15 -8.09
C VAL A 42 23.94 6.28 -6.59
N LEU A 43 22.88 7.00 -6.22
CA LEU A 43 22.45 7.17 -4.83
C LEU A 43 21.53 6.05 -4.34
N LEU A 44 20.88 5.28 -5.23
CA LEU A 44 19.93 4.22 -4.85
C LEU A 44 20.48 3.25 -3.78
N PRO A 45 21.73 2.77 -3.84
CA PRO A 45 22.25 1.86 -2.82
C PRO A 45 22.28 2.44 -1.40
N ARG A 46 22.29 3.78 -1.29
CA ARG A 46 22.25 4.50 -0.01
C ARG A 46 20.85 4.98 0.33
N LEU A 47 20.02 5.29 -0.67
CA LEU A 47 18.66 5.77 -0.47
C LEU A 47 17.70 4.65 -0.08
N VAL A 48 17.81 3.46 -0.71
CA VAL A 48 16.91 2.34 -0.44
C VAL A 48 16.88 1.98 1.07
N PRO A 49 18.01 1.81 1.78
CA PRO A 49 17.98 1.54 3.22
C PRO A 49 17.31 2.65 4.04
N VAL A 50 17.48 3.91 3.63
CA VAL A 50 16.87 5.07 4.31
C VAL A 50 15.35 5.06 4.16
N LEU A 51 14.84 4.73 2.96
CA LEU A 51 13.40 4.60 2.74
C LEU A 51 12.83 3.42 3.53
N LEU A 52 13.55 2.29 3.63
CA LEU A 52 13.12 1.15 4.45
C LEU A 52 13.03 1.50 5.94
N GLU A 53 14.02 2.24 6.46
CA GLU A 53 13.96 2.74 7.84
C GLU A 53 12.80 3.71 8.04
N GLY A 54 12.56 4.61 7.07
CA GLY A 54 11.43 5.53 7.08
C GLY A 54 10.06 4.87 6.99
N MET A 55 9.98 3.61 6.55
CA MET A 55 8.74 2.83 6.57
C MET A 55 8.40 2.27 7.94
N VAL A 56 9.32 2.18 8.91
CA VAL A 56 9.00 1.64 10.24
C VAL A 56 8.16 2.65 11.01
N TYR A 57 7.10 2.20 11.71
CA TYR A 57 6.34 3.10 12.57
C TYR A 57 7.23 3.72 13.65
N GLY A 58 7.07 5.03 13.88
CA GLY A 58 7.71 5.72 14.99
C GLY A 58 7.23 5.19 16.34
N SER A 59 8.07 5.28 17.37
CA SER A 59 7.79 4.68 18.68
C SER A 59 6.50 5.20 19.34
N GLU A 60 6.16 6.47 19.12
CA GLU A 60 4.92 7.07 19.63
C GLU A 60 3.69 6.44 18.96
N LYS A 61 3.67 6.37 17.61
CA LYS A 61 2.57 5.71 16.88
C LYS A 61 2.49 4.22 17.17
N VAL A 62 3.63 3.54 17.40
CA VAL A 62 3.63 2.14 17.86
C VAL A 62 2.90 1.99 19.20
N LEU A 63 3.15 2.88 20.16
CA LEU A 63 2.50 2.80 21.46
C LEU A 63 1.00 3.01 21.34
N GLU A 64 0.59 4.03 20.57
CA GLU A 64 -0.80 4.35 20.28
C GLU A 64 -1.54 3.16 19.63
N LEU A 65 -0.99 2.59 18.55
CA LEU A 65 -1.55 1.41 17.88
C LEU A 65 -1.67 0.20 18.81
N LEU A 66 -0.72 0.01 19.74
CA LEU A 66 -0.79 -1.08 20.72
C LEU A 66 -1.88 -0.85 21.76
N GLU A 67 -2.17 0.40 22.13
CA GLU A 67 -3.28 0.76 23.02
C GLU A 67 -4.62 0.55 22.31
N GLU A 68 -4.76 1.01 21.07
CA GLU A 68 -5.94 0.77 20.22
C GLU A 68 -6.25 -0.72 20.06
N ASN A 69 -5.25 -1.53 19.69
CA ASN A 69 -5.41 -2.97 19.52
C ASN A 69 -5.95 -3.65 20.80
N GLN A 70 -5.56 -3.18 21.98
CA GLN A 70 -6.06 -3.73 23.26
C GLN A 70 -7.50 -3.35 23.54
N LEU A 71 -7.94 -2.17 23.09
CA LEU A 71 -9.32 -1.71 23.21
C LEU A 71 -10.24 -2.49 22.28
N ASP A 72 -9.82 -2.74 21.04
CA ASP A 72 -10.60 -3.47 20.04
C ASP A 72 -10.79 -4.96 20.38
N GLU A 73 -9.79 -5.60 20.99
CA GLU A 73 -9.90 -7.00 21.46
C GLU A 73 -10.90 -7.17 22.62
N SER A 74 -11.36 -6.08 23.25
CA SER A 74 -12.22 -6.12 24.45
C SER A 74 -13.73 -6.30 24.17
N ASP A 75 -14.10 -6.68 22.95
CA ASP A 75 -15.45 -7.16 22.55
C ASP A 75 -16.57 -6.10 22.68
N ALA A 76 -16.28 -4.88 22.19
CA ALA A 76 -17.31 -3.89 21.94
C ALA A 76 -17.81 -4.07 20.49
N ASN A 77 -19.08 -4.43 20.31
CA ASN A 77 -19.75 -4.20 19.03
C ASN A 77 -19.41 -2.78 18.53
N ASP A 78 -19.07 -2.64 17.25
CA ASP A 78 -18.83 -1.35 16.60
C ASP A 78 -19.89 -0.34 17.06
N ARG A 79 -19.47 0.79 17.61
CA ARG A 79 -20.44 1.79 18.05
C ARG A 79 -21.10 2.35 16.80
N ALA A 80 -22.36 2.75 16.91
CA ALA A 80 -23.08 3.31 15.75
C ALA A 80 -22.41 4.56 15.14
N GLN A 81 -21.49 5.20 15.86
CA GLN A 81 -20.68 6.34 15.43
C GLN A 81 -19.40 5.93 14.69
N ASP A 82 -18.96 4.67 14.81
CA ASP A 82 -17.76 4.11 14.14
C ASP A 82 -18.13 3.49 12.77
N VAL A 83 -19.42 3.48 12.42
CA VAL A 83 -19.94 2.95 11.15
C VAL A 83 -20.22 4.12 10.21
N ALA A 84 -19.36 4.30 9.21
CA ALA A 84 -19.55 5.31 8.18
C ALA A 84 -20.89 5.13 7.44
N PRO A 85 -21.61 6.22 7.14
CA PRO A 85 -22.88 6.16 6.41
C PRO A 85 -22.69 5.61 4.99
N ILE A 86 -23.33 4.47 4.70
CA ILE A 86 -23.29 3.87 3.36
C ILE A 86 -24.35 4.53 2.47
N PHE A 87 -23.93 5.46 1.61
CA PHE A 87 -24.80 6.03 0.59
C PHE A 87 -24.92 5.09 -0.62
N HIS A 88 -26.08 4.47 -0.79
CA HIS A 88 -26.38 3.67 -1.98
C HIS A 88 -26.47 4.57 -3.23
N LYS A 89 -25.43 4.55 -4.07
CA LYS A 89 -25.49 5.14 -5.42
C LYS A 89 -26.54 4.37 -6.22
N ARG A 90 -27.71 4.99 -6.46
CA ARG A 90 -28.73 4.42 -7.36
C ARG A 90 -28.07 4.16 -8.70
N ALA A 91 -28.07 2.90 -9.14
CA ALA A 91 -27.64 2.55 -10.48
C ALA A 91 -28.45 3.43 -11.44
N ARG A 92 -27.77 4.30 -12.20
CA ARG A 92 -28.40 4.99 -13.32
C ARG A 92 -28.91 3.90 -14.23
N ASP A 93 -30.23 3.74 -14.24
CA ASP A 93 -30.93 2.86 -15.13
C ASP A 93 -30.51 3.26 -16.55
N ARG A 94 -29.58 2.51 -17.14
CA ARG A 94 -29.21 2.68 -18.54
C ARG A 94 -30.38 2.14 -19.33
N HIS A 95 -31.40 2.99 -19.48
CA HIS A 95 -32.48 2.78 -20.41
C HIS A 95 -31.83 2.64 -21.79
N THR A 96 -31.83 1.42 -22.29
CA THR A 96 -31.50 1.11 -23.68
C THR A 96 -32.52 1.82 -24.56
N ASP A 97 -32.07 2.85 -25.28
CA ASP A 97 -32.84 3.50 -26.33
C ASP A 97 -33.15 2.49 -27.44
N ASP A 98 -34.43 2.11 -27.58
CA ASP A 98 -34.99 1.56 -28.82
C ASP A 98 -36.36 2.22 -29.09
N TYR A 99 -36.38 3.07 -30.12
CA TYR A 99 -37.48 3.72 -30.86
C TYR A 99 -38.91 3.86 -30.25
N ALA A 100 -39.38 5.12 -30.11
CA ALA A 100 -40.44 5.75 -30.94
C ALA A 100 -41.35 6.77 -30.21
N ASP A 101 -41.21 8.04 -30.62
CA ASP A 101 -42.24 9.06 -30.90
C ASP A 101 -43.13 9.74 -29.80
N GLN A 102 -43.31 11.05 -30.05
CA GLN A 102 -44.27 12.06 -29.53
C GLN A 102 -44.04 12.80 -28.18
N GLN A 103 -43.87 14.13 -28.36
CA GLN A 103 -43.64 15.27 -27.43
C GLN A 103 -44.78 15.56 -26.40
N PRO A 104 -44.78 16.70 -25.65
CA PRO A 104 -43.78 17.23 -24.69
C PRO A 104 -44.46 17.74 -23.39
N ARG A 105 -43.87 17.67 -22.18
CA ARG A 105 -44.25 18.59 -21.07
C ARG A 105 -43.15 18.89 -20.04
N SER A 106 -43.02 20.21 -19.83
CA SER A 106 -42.67 20.96 -18.62
C SER A 106 -41.25 20.90 -18.03
N SER A 107 -40.69 22.11 -17.97
CA SER A 107 -39.47 22.60 -17.37
C SER A 107 -39.34 22.33 -15.86
N THR A 108 -38.13 21.87 -15.49
CA THR A 108 -37.27 22.08 -14.29
C THR A 108 -37.79 22.99 -13.16
N PRO A 109 -37.46 22.72 -11.87
CA PRO A 109 -36.11 23.06 -11.37
C PRO A 109 -35.53 22.16 -10.26
N ASP A 110 -34.20 22.27 -10.12
CA ASP A 110 -33.39 22.13 -8.91
C ASP A 110 -33.48 20.83 -8.09
N ASP A 111 -32.44 20.02 -8.21
CA ASP A 111 -31.82 19.35 -7.05
C ASP A 111 -30.33 19.67 -7.11
N GLU A 112 -29.99 20.89 -6.68
CA GLU A 112 -28.68 21.18 -6.10
C GLU A 112 -28.67 20.60 -4.68
N ASP A 113 -28.69 19.27 -4.53
CA ASP A 113 -28.30 18.64 -3.28
C ASP A 113 -26.85 18.17 -3.44
N LEU A 114 -25.97 19.17 -3.35
CA LEU A 114 -24.62 19.02 -2.82
C LEU A 114 -24.77 18.63 -1.35
N ASP A 115 -25.07 17.36 -1.09
CA ASP A 115 -24.81 16.79 0.23
C ASP A 115 -23.36 16.32 0.25
N ASP A 116 -22.49 17.32 0.28
CA ASP A 116 -21.10 17.21 0.72
C ASP A 116 -21.15 17.11 2.24
N SER A 117 -21.69 15.99 2.73
CA SER A 117 -21.53 15.57 4.12
C SER A 117 -20.13 14.99 4.25
N ASP A 118 -19.13 15.87 4.18
CA ASP A 118 -17.85 15.72 4.86
C ASP A 118 -18.12 15.77 6.38
N ASP A 119 -18.82 14.75 6.88
CA ASP A 119 -18.76 14.36 8.28
C ASP A 119 -17.57 13.40 8.39
N ASP A 120 -16.38 13.95 8.11
CA ASP A 120 -15.10 13.31 8.41
C ASP A 120 -15.10 13.12 9.93
N SER A 121 -15.42 11.91 10.38
CA SER A 121 -15.13 11.52 11.76
C SER A 121 -13.63 11.73 11.99
N ASP A 122 -13.26 12.39 13.09
CA ASP A 122 -11.85 12.69 13.45
C ASP A 122 -10.91 11.45 13.29
N ASP A 123 -11.45 10.24 13.44
CA ASP A 123 -10.72 8.96 13.28
C ASP A 123 -10.36 8.61 11.81
N GLU A 124 -11.15 9.06 10.82
CA GLU A 124 -10.86 8.88 9.38
C GLU A 124 -9.81 9.89 8.87
N GLU A 125 -9.74 11.10 9.46
CA GLU A 125 -8.71 12.09 9.14
C GLU A 125 -7.31 11.61 9.54
N GLU A 126 -7.16 10.99 10.72
CA GLU A 126 -5.86 10.54 11.24
C GLU A 126 -5.30 9.34 10.47
N LEU A 127 -6.18 8.41 10.04
CA LEU A 127 -5.77 7.30 9.17
C LEU A 127 -5.38 7.76 7.76
N ASN A 128 -5.95 8.86 7.27
CA ASN A 128 -5.65 9.44 5.96
C ASN A 128 -4.45 10.40 5.98
N GLU A 129 -3.98 10.85 7.13
CA GLU A 129 -2.87 11.80 7.25
C GLU A 129 -1.60 11.30 6.51
N TRP A 130 -1.07 12.15 5.62
CA TRP A 130 0.13 11.84 4.87
C TRP A 130 1.37 11.98 5.76
N ASN A 131 2.17 10.91 5.86
CA ASN A 131 3.29 10.85 6.79
C ASN A 131 4.55 10.26 6.14
N ARG A 132 5.67 10.34 6.88
CA ARG A 132 6.99 9.87 6.43
C ARG A 132 6.98 8.41 5.99
N ARG A 133 6.23 7.55 6.67
CA ARG A 133 6.09 6.14 6.35
C ARG A 133 5.41 5.91 5.01
N LYS A 134 4.26 6.55 4.79
CA LYS A 134 3.53 6.51 3.50
C LYS A 134 4.41 7.07 2.36
N CYS A 135 5.06 8.20 2.60
CA CYS A 135 5.96 8.83 1.63
C CYS A 135 7.17 7.96 1.29
N SER A 136 7.75 7.27 2.28
CA SER A 136 8.88 6.37 2.05
C SER A 136 8.49 5.17 1.20
N ALA A 137 7.32 4.56 1.48
CA ALA A 137 6.78 3.44 0.70
C ALA A 137 6.44 3.86 -0.74
N ALA A 138 5.76 4.99 -0.91
CA ALA A 138 5.44 5.55 -2.21
C ALA A 138 6.70 5.89 -3.03
N SER A 139 7.71 6.48 -2.37
CA SER A 139 9.00 6.78 -3.01
C SER A 139 9.68 5.49 -3.49
N LEU A 140 9.69 4.43 -2.67
CA LEU A 140 10.28 3.15 -3.08
C LEU A 140 9.53 2.51 -4.26
N ASP A 141 8.19 2.56 -4.26
CA ASP A 141 7.36 2.07 -5.36
C ASP A 141 7.70 2.80 -6.67
N CYS A 142 7.65 4.13 -6.67
CA CYS A 142 7.95 4.92 -7.86
C CYS A 142 9.41 4.76 -8.33
N LEU A 143 10.37 4.65 -7.41
CA LEU A 143 11.77 4.39 -7.78
C LEU A 143 11.96 2.98 -8.36
N ALA A 144 11.25 1.97 -7.84
CA ALA A 144 11.25 0.62 -8.39
C ALA A 144 10.62 0.58 -9.79
N ALA A 145 9.56 1.36 -10.02
CA ALA A 145 8.97 1.51 -11.35
C ALA A 145 9.89 2.25 -12.33
N LEU A 146 10.60 3.29 -11.86
CA LEU A 146 11.48 4.11 -12.68
C LEU A 146 12.78 3.41 -13.08
N TYR A 147 13.49 2.80 -12.12
CA TYR A 147 14.80 2.20 -12.35
C TYR A 147 14.77 0.69 -12.58
N GLY A 148 13.68 0.04 -12.18
CA GLY A 148 13.49 -1.39 -12.36
C GLY A 148 14.38 -2.26 -11.46
N PRO A 149 14.28 -3.58 -11.66
CA PRO A 149 14.80 -4.58 -10.74
C PRO A 149 16.34 -4.61 -10.69
N ALA A 150 17.01 -4.33 -11.80
CA ALA A 150 18.47 -4.40 -11.90
C ALA A 150 19.19 -3.39 -10.99
N GLU A 151 18.57 -2.23 -10.76
CA GLU A 151 19.16 -1.16 -9.93
C GLU A 151 18.66 -1.26 -8.47
N VAL A 152 17.39 -1.61 -8.25
CA VAL A 152 16.78 -1.60 -6.91
C VAL A 152 17.01 -2.90 -6.13
N LEU A 153 16.81 -4.07 -6.75
CA LEU A 153 16.83 -5.36 -6.04
C LEU A 153 18.18 -5.73 -5.42
N PRO A 154 19.36 -5.46 -6.03
CA PRO A 154 20.65 -5.82 -5.42
C PRO A 154 20.85 -5.22 -4.03
N THR A 155 20.32 -4.02 -3.80
CA THR A 155 20.37 -3.36 -2.49
C THR A 155 19.20 -3.80 -1.62
N LEU A 156 17.99 -3.89 -2.19
CA LEU A 156 16.77 -4.13 -1.43
C LEU A 156 16.68 -5.55 -0.86
N LEU A 157 17.04 -6.58 -1.64
CA LEU A 157 16.82 -7.98 -1.27
C LEU A 157 17.51 -8.39 0.05
N PRO A 158 18.78 -8.03 0.32
CA PRO A 158 19.41 -8.34 1.61
C PRO A 158 18.65 -7.75 2.82
N HIS A 159 18.12 -6.53 2.67
CA HIS A 159 17.36 -5.87 3.73
C HIS A 159 15.98 -6.52 3.92
N LEU A 160 15.27 -6.84 2.83
CA LEU A 160 14.01 -7.57 2.89
C LEU A 160 14.20 -8.95 3.54
N GLN A 161 15.24 -9.69 3.16
CA GLN A 161 15.51 -11.01 3.73
C GLN A 161 15.73 -10.96 5.24
N ALA A 162 16.50 -9.97 5.72
CA ALA A 162 16.73 -9.78 7.15
C ALA A 162 15.45 -9.32 7.87
N GLY A 163 14.72 -8.38 7.27
CA GLY A 163 13.52 -7.78 7.85
C GLY A 163 12.32 -8.71 7.92
N LEU A 164 12.07 -9.52 6.89
CA LEU A 164 10.94 -10.47 6.84
C LEU A 164 11.01 -11.56 7.94
N ILE A 165 12.19 -11.82 8.50
CA ILE A 165 12.38 -12.77 9.61
C ILE A 165 12.79 -12.09 10.91
N HIS A 166 12.70 -10.76 10.96
CA HIS A 166 13.13 -9.99 12.13
C HIS A 166 12.23 -10.28 13.34
N ASP A 167 12.82 -10.30 14.54
CA ASP A 167 12.09 -10.59 15.80
C ASP A 167 11.14 -9.45 16.17
N ASP A 168 11.55 -8.20 15.91
CA ASP A 168 10.66 -7.03 15.99
C ASP A 168 9.60 -7.09 14.87
N LEU A 169 8.34 -7.19 15.28
CA LEU A 169 7.20 -7.28 14.38
C LEU A 169 7.00 -6.02 13.54
N TRP A 170 7.39 -4.84 14.02
CA TRP A 170 7.24 -3.58 13.29
C TRP A 170 8.25 -3.43 12.15
N ILE A 171 9.47 -3.97 12.34
CA ILE A 171 10.46 -4.10 11.27
C ILE A 171 9.99 -5.14 10.24
N ARG A 172 9.42 -6.26 10.71
CA ARG A 172 8.84 -7.27 9.82
C ARG A 172 7.68 -6.72 9.00
N GLU A 173 6.79 -5.99 9.65
CA GLU A 173 5.64 -5.31 9.06
C GLU A 173 6.10 -4.34 7.96
N ALA A 174 7.06 -3.45 8.25
CA ALA A 174 7.62 -2.51 7.27
C ALA A 174 8.32 -3.23 6.09
N SER A 175 8.91 -4.39 6.34
CA SER A 175 9.52 -5.21 5.28
C SER A 175 8.47 -5.85 4.36
N ILE A 176 7.31 -6.23 4.90
CA ILE A 176 6.18 -6.72 4.09
C ILE A 176 5.55 -5.56 3.29
N LEU A 177 5.47 -4.36 3.87
CA LEU A 177 5.08 -3.13 3.17
C LEU A 177 6.02 -2.87 1.98
N ALA A 178 7.33 -2.87 2.20
CA ALA A 178 8.32 -2.65 1.15
C ALA A 178 8.24 -3.70 0.03
N LEU A 179 7.99 -4.98 0.38
CA LEU A 179 7.76 -6.04 -0.59
C LEU A 179 6.51 -5.77 -1.45
N GLY A 180 5.41 -5.33 -0.86
CA GLY A 180 4.19 -4.98 -1.61
C GLY A 180 4.32 -3.70 -2.43
N ALA A 181 5.11 -2.73 -1.96
CA ALA A 181 5.39 -1.48 -2.66
C ALA A 181 6.06 -1.74 -4.02
N ILE A 182 7.14 -2.53 -4.04
CA ILE A 182 7.89 -2.81 -5.29
C ILE A 182 7.18 -3.74 -6.27
N ALA A 183 5.96 -4.20 -5.96
CA ALA A 183 5.29 -5.24 -6.72
C ALA A 183 5.07 -4.86 -8.18
N ASP A 184 4.85 -3.59 -8.51
CA ASP A 184 4.63 -3.16 -9.90
C ASP A 184 5.95 -3.03 -10.68
N GLY A 185 6.98 -2.44 -10.08
CA GLY A 185 8.29 -2.27 -10.74
C GLY A 185 9.16 -3.54 -10.81
N CYS A 186 8.97 -4.49 -9.90
CA CYS A 186 9.88 -5.65 -9.73
C CYS A 186 9.18 -7.03 -9.78
N ARG A 187 7.90 -7.09 -10.19
CA ARG A 187 7.07 -8.31 -10.15
C ARG A 187 7.74 -9.56 -10.72
N THR A 188 8.30 -9.43 -11.93
CA THR A 188 8.82 -10.55 -12.72
C THR A 188 9.99 -11.22 -12.02
N ASP A 189 10.91 -10.42 -11.51
CA ASP A 189 12.11 -10.89 -10.81
C ASP A 189 11.74 -11.47 -9.44
N ILE A 190 10.79 -10.85 -8.72
CA ILE A 190 10.28 -11.35 -7.44
C ILE A 190 9.48 -12.66 -7.62
N SER A 191 8.86 -12.90 -8.77
CA SER A 191 8.05 -14.11 -9.03
C SER A 191 8.81 -15.42 -8.80
N SER A 192 10.13 -15.42 -8.99
CA SER A 192 10.99 -16.57 -8.70
C SER A 192 11.03 -16.94 -7.20
N HIS A 193 10.82 -15.95 -6.33
CA HIS A 193 10.80 -16.07 -4.87
C HIS A 193 9.40 -16.29 -4.30
N MET A 194 8.35 -16.01 -5.07
CA MET A 194 6.96 -16.06 -4.61
C MET A 194 6.51 -17.45 -4.11
N ARG A 195 7.13 -18.54 -4.56
CA ARG A 195 6.86 -19.88 -4.01
C ARG A 195 7.19 -20.00 -2.51
N GLN A 196 8.14 -19.20 -2.02
CA GLN A 196 8.49 -19.14 -0.60
C GLN A 196 7.76 -17.98 0.09
N LEU A 197 7.68 -16.82 -0.56
CA LEU A 197 7.06 -15.62 0.02
C LEU A 197 5.54 -15.79 0.21
N HIS A 198 4.82 -16.40 -0.74
CA HIS A 198 3.37 -16.51 -0.65
C HIS A 198 2.90 -17.34 0.56
N PRO A 199 3.42 -18.57 0.81
CA PRO A 199 3.10 -19.29 2.04
C PRO A 199 3.46 -18.51 3.31
N PHE A 200 4.60 -17.83 3.32
CA PHE A 200 5.00 -16.98 4.45
C PHE A 200 3.99 -15.85 4.70
N LEU A 201 3.57 -15.12 3.66
CA LEU A 201 2.59 -14.03 3.79
C LEU A 201 1.25 -14.55 4.30
N LEU A 202 0.82 -15.75 3.89
CA LEU A 202 -0.38 -16.38 4.41
C LEU A 202 -0.28 -16.70 5.91
N THR A 203 0.89 -17.10 6.42
CA THR A 203 1.04 -17.29 7.88
C THR A 203 0.97 -15.97 8.65
N GLN A 204 1.33 -14.84 8.02
CA GLN A 204 1.23 -13.53 8.66
C GLN A 204 -0.22 -13.04 8.79
N LEU A 205 -1.17 -13.60 8.03
CA LEU A 205 -2.61 -13.30 8.20
C LEU A 205 -3.16 -13.75 9.55
N SER A 206 -2.49 -14.67 10.25
CA SER A 206 -2.85 -15.13 11.59
C SER A 206 -1.95 -14.53 12.68
N ALA A 207 -1.18 -13.47 12.37
CA ALA A 207 -0.34 -12.81 13.36
C ALA A 207 -1.17 -12.17 14.47
N GLU A 208 -0.62 -12.14 15.70
CA GLU A 208 -1.24 -11.44 16.83
C GLU A 208 -1.38 -9.95 16.54
N LEU A 209 -0.34 -9.32 15.96
CA LEU A 209 -0.34 -7.91 15.60
C LEU A 209 -1.30 -7.62 14.42
N PRO A 210 -2.39 -6.86 14.61
CA PRO A 210 -3.36 -6.54 13.56
C PRO A 210 -2.76 -5.83 12.35
N GLN A 211 -1.80 -4.92 12.57
CA GLN A 211 -1.10 -4.19 11.52
C GLN A 211 -0.32 -5.14 10.60
N LEU A 212 0.27 -6.20 11.16
CA LEU A 212 0.98 -7.23 10.38
C LEU A 212 0.03 -8.06 9.52
N ARG A 213 -1.17 -8.38 10.03
CA ARG A 213 -2.23 -9.04 9.23
C ARG A 213 -2.69 -8.16 8.07
N SER A 214 -2.94 -6.89 8.37
CA SER A 214 -3.40 -5.90 7.39
C SER A 214 -2.40 -5.74 6.25
N ILE A 215 -1.12 -5.51 6.57
CA ILE A 215 -0.10 -5.33 5.54
C ILE A 215 0.17 -6.62 4.75
N ALA A 216 0.11 -7.79 5.39
CA ALA A 216 0.23 -9.06 4.69
C ALA A 216 -0.91 -9.28 3.69
N CYS A 217 -2.15 -8.94 4.07
CA CYS A 217 -3.31 -8.99 3.18
C CYS A 217 -3.15 -8.03 2.00
N TRP A 218 -2.74 -6.78 2.28
CA TRP A 218 -2.47 -5.80 1.24
C TRP A 218 -1.37 -6.28 0.27
N THR A 219 -0.23 -6.75 0.78
CA THR A 219 0.87 -7.28 -0.04
C THR A 219 0.45 -8.52 -0.85
N LEU A 220 -0.34 -9.43 -0.28
CA LEU A 220 -0.91 -10.57 -1.02
C LEU A 220 -1.77 -10.09 -2.19
N SER A 221 -2.58 -9.05 -2.01
CA SER A 221 -3.40 -8.48 -3.09
C SER A 221 -2.55 -7.95 -4.24
N ARG A 222 -1.41 -7.32 -3.93
CA ARG A 222 -0.45 -6.81 -4.92
C ARG A 222 0.12 -7.94 -5.78
N TYR A 223 0.25 -9.15 -5.24
CA TYR A 223 0.75 -10.34 -5.95
C TYR A 223 -0.36 -11.31 -6.43
N ALA A 224 -1.65 -10.95 -6.32
CA ALA A 224 -2.75 -11.78 -6.79
C ALA A 224 -2.64 -12.27 -8.25
N PRO A 225 -2.11 -11.48 -9.22
CA PRO A 225 -1.90 -11.95 -10.58
C PRO A 225 -1.00 -13.20 -10.66
N TRP A 226 0.06 -13.26 -9.85
CA TRP A 226 0.96 -14.41 -9.80
C TRP A 226 0.22 -15.67 -9.34
N VAL A 227 -0.65 -15.55 -8.34
CA VAL A 227 -1.48 -16.67 -7.84
C VAL A 227 -2.42 -17.16 -8.95
N ALA A 228 -3.07 -16.23 -9.67
CA ALA A 228 -3.95 -16.56 -10.78
C ALA A 228 -3.21 -17.30 -11.92
N GLU A 229 -1.95 -16.95 -12.18
CA GLU A 229 -1.11 -17.66 -13.16
C GLU A 229 -0.74 -19.08 -12.70
N GLN A 230 -0.39 -19.27 -11.41
CA GLN A 230 -0.06 -20.60 -10.89
C GLN A 230 -1.24 -21.57 -10.95
N THR A 231 -2.47 -21.07 -10.72
CA THR A 231 -3.70 -21.90 -10.78
C THR A 231 -4.07 -22.33 -12.21
N ARG A 232 -3.66 -21.56 -13.22
CA ARG A 232 -3.90 -21.88 -14.64
C ARG A 232 -2.87 -22.86 -15.23
N GLY A 233 -1.65 -22.87 -14.69
CA GLY A 233 -0.53 -23.65 -15.22
C GLY A 233 -0.46 -25.11 -14.77
N ASP A 234 -1.00 -25.46 -13.59
CA ASP A 234 -0.94 -26.83 -13.04
C ASP A 234 -2.11 -27.12 -12.08
N PRO A 235 -2.99 -28.10 -12.38
CA PRO A 235 -4.10 -28.49 -11.50
C PRO A 235 -3.67 -28.91 -10.09
N GLY A 236 -2.44 -29.40 -9.91
CA GLY A 236 -1.91 -29.78 -8.59
C GLY A 236 -1.58 -28.59 -7.70
N ASN A 237 -1.10 -27.48 -8.28
CA ASN A 237 -0.80 -26.25 -7.55
C ASN A 237 -2.07 -25.47 -7.19
N ALA A 238 -3.11 -25.57 -8.03
CA ALA A 238 -4.41 -24.97 -7.76
C ALA A 238 -5.04 -25.50 -6.46
N ALA A 239 -4.88 -26.79 -6.14
CA ALA A 239 -5.43 -27.40 -4.93
C ALA A 239 -4.66 -26.99 -3.65
N VAL A 240 -3.35 -26.76 -3.75
CA VAL A 240 -2.53 -26.31 -2.61
C VAL A 240 -2.80 -24.84 -2.31
N LEU A 241 -2.81 -23.98 -3.34
CA LEU A 241 -3.03 -22.54 -3.17
C LEU A 241 -4.47 -22.21 -2.77
N SER A 242 -5.48 -22.89 -3.35
CA SER A 242 -6.88 -22.65 -2.96
C SER A 242 -7.16 -23.09 -1.51
N ARG A 243 -6.55 -24.19 -1.06
CA ARG A 243 -6.70 -24.68 0.31
C ARG A 243 -6.04 -23.78 1.35
N THR A 244 -4.82 -23.29 1.09
CA THR A 244 -4.15 -22.35 2.01
C THR A 244 -4.85 -21.00 2.06
N VAL A 245 -5.45 -20.53 0.96
CA VAL A 245 -6.29 -19.32 0.98
C VAL A 245 -7.53 -19.54 1.85
N THR A 246 -8.27 -20.64 1.66
CA THR A 246 -9.49 -20.88 2.46
C THR A 246 -9.24 -21.21 3.93
N GLU A 247 -8.11 -21.84 4.26
CA GLU A 247 -7.74 -22.18 5.65
C GLU A 247 -7.09 -21.00 6.38
N GLY A 248 -6.55 -19.99 5.68
CA GLY A 248 -6.01 -18.76 6.29
C GLY A 248 -7.06 -17.68 6.61
N PHE A 249 -8.28 -17.85 6.10
CA PHE A 249 -9.44 -16.97 6.37
C PHE A 249 -10.43 -17.57 7.40
N LEU A 250 -10.15 -18.77 7.94
CA LEU A 250 -10.96 -19.49 8.95
C LEU A 250 -10.18 -19.62 10.26
#